data_AF-A0A6V7VLX8-F1
#
_entry.id   AF-A0A6V7VLX8-F1
#
_cell.length_a   1.000
_cell.length_b   1.000
_cell.length_c   1.000
_cell.angle_alpha   90.00
_cell.angle_beta   90.00
_cell.angle_gamma   90.00
#
_symmetry.space_group_name_H-M   'P 1'
#
loop_
_entity.id
_entity.type
_entity.pdbx_description
1 polymer ?
#
loop_
_entity_poly.entity_id
_entity_poly.type
_entity_poly.pdbx_seq_one_letter_code
_entity_poly.pdbx_strand_id
1 'polypeptide(L)'
;MAECKLGYSALAYNDYGCWCGVGGIGEPMDKIDSCCMAHDKCYDLAVDKGICFDVEFEYIDDYGWECKNKIINCPKTLNGCKEALCSCDKQVVDCWSKYPKPSIKTKCTHGKRIFSNILGIIFDSLKIFINFVSSLPNLVAGLFHRN
;
A
#
# COMPACT_ATOMS: atom_id res chain seq x y z
N MET A 1 -13.45 4.10 10.85
CA MET A 1 -13.48 3.10 11.96
C MET A 1 -12.56 3.42 13.15
N ALA A 2 -11.28 3.76 12.95
CA ALA A 2 -10.31 3.97 14.06
C ALA A 2 -10.81 4.88 15.20
N GLU A 3 -11.41 6.03 14.88
CA GLU A 3 -11.91 6.98 15.89
C GLU A 3 -12.97 6.37 16.82
N CYS A 4 -13.86 5.54 16.29
CA CYS A 4 -14.89 4.83 17.06
C CYS A 4 -14.29 3.96 18.17
N LYS A 5 -13.26 3.16 17.83
CA LYS A 5 -12.73 2.14 18.74
C LYS A 5 -11.54 2.64 19.56
N LEU A 6 -10.64 3.39 18.94
CA LEU A 6 -9.37 3.84 19.52
C LEU A 6 -9.46 5.26 20.11
N GLY A 7 -10.44 6.07 19.70
CA GLY A 7 -10.57 7.47 20.12
C GLY A 7 -9.64 8.44 19.38
N TYR A 8 -9.03 8.02 18.25
CA TYR A 8 -8.21 8.86 17.40
C TYR A 8 -8.18 8.35 15.95
N SER A 9 -7.81 9.26 15.03
CA SER A 9 -7.77 8.99 13.58
C SER A 9 -6.76 7.91 13.18
N ALA A 10 -7.09 7.15 12.13
CA ALA A 10 -6.23 6.13 11.53
C ALA A 10 -4.90 6.71 11.00
N LEU A 11 -4.85 8.01 10.70
CA LEU A 11 -3.65 8.75 10.25
C LEU A 11 -2.46 8.66 11.23
N ALA A 12 -2.69 8.22 12.47
CA ALA A 12 -1.63 7.87 13.41
C ALA A 12 -0.75 6.70 12.92
N TYR A 13 -1.33 5.78 12.14
CA TYR A 13 -0.65 4.59 11.61
C TYR A 13 -0.07 4.79 10.21
N ASN A 14 -0.59 5.72 9.39
CA ASN A 14 0.04 6.03 8.09
C ASN A 14 1.53 6.35 8.27
N ASP A 15 2.35 6.01 7.27
CA ASP A 15 3.79 6.27 7.27
C ASP A 15 4.61 5.51 8.34
N TYR A 16 4.03 4.46 8.93
CA TYR A 16 4.64 3.61 9.95
C TYR A 16 5.08 2.27 9.38
N GLY A 17 6.29 1.82 9.76
CA GLY A 17 6.81 0.51 9.38
C GLY A 17 7.06 0.34 7.89
N CYS A 18 6.91 -0.90 7.44
CA CYS A 18 7.06 -1.35 6.06
C CYS A 18 5.72 -1.58 5.33
N TRP A 19 4.60 -1.56 6.06
CA TRP A 19 3.26 -1.87 5.53
C TRP A 19 2.18 -0.83 5.88
N CYS A 20 2.29 -0.05 6.97
CA CYS A 20 1.24 0.94 7.29
C CYS A 20 1.34 2.21 6.41
N GLY A 21 0.88 2.14 5.17
CA GLY A 21 0.91 3.23 4.20
C GLY A 21 0.45 2.78 2.81
N VAL A 22 0.92 3.48 1.77
CA VAL A 22 0.72 3.04 0.38
C VAL A 22 1.81 2.03 0.02
N GLY A 23 1.40 0.91 -0.56
CA GLY A 23 2.26 -0.24 -0.86
C GLY A 23 2.57 -1.07 0.38
N GLY A 24 3.61 -1.91 0.30
CA GLY A 24 4.01 -2.78 1.40
C GLY A 24 5.07 -3.75 0.92
N ILE A 25 6.15 -3.96 1.68
CA ILE A 25 7.21 -4.88 1.25
C ILE A 25 8.04 -5.48 2.39
N GLY A 26 8.31 -6.79 2.28
CA GLY A 26 9.20 -7.53 3.15
C GLY A 26 8.61 -7.80 4.54
N GLU A 27 9.47 -8.13 5.50
CA GLU A 27 9.02 -8.47 6.85
C GLU A 27 8.54 -7.23 7.62
N PRO A 28 7.38 -7.30 8.30
CA PRO A 28 6.90 -6.23 9.16
C PRO A 28 7.85 -6.03 10.34
N MET A 29 8.08 -4.78 10.73
CA MET A 29 9.04 -4.45 11.80
C MET A 29 8.56 -4.85 13.20
N ASP A 30 7.24 -4.86 13.41
CA ASP A 30 6.60 -5.17 14.69
C ASP A 30 5.14 -5.62 14.48
N LYS A 31 4.39 -5.72 15.59
CA LYS A 31 3.01 -6.21 15.60
C LYS A 31 1.97 -5.21 15.10
N ILE A 32 2.25 -3.90 15.11
CA ILE A 32 1.39 -2.87 14.50
C ILE A 32 1.58 -2.94 12.98
N ASP A 33 2.83 -3.01 12.53
CA ASP A 33 3.17 -3.18 11.11
C ASP A 33 2.62 -4.51 10.56
N SER A 34 2.63 -5.57 11.37
CA SER A 34 1.97 -6.85 11.05
C SER A 34 0.45 -6.75 10.90
N CYS A 35 -0.22 -5.81 11.60
CA CYS A 35 -1.65 -5.57 11.39
C CYS A 35 -1.90 -4.97 10.01
N CYS A 36 -1.03 -4.06 9.56
CA CYS A 36 -1.13 -3.40 8.26
C CYS A 36 -0.87 -4.40 7.12
N MET A 37 0.20 -5.22 7.21
CA MET A 37 0.42 -6.33 6.26
C MET A 37 -0.80 -7.27 6.14
N ALA A 38 -1.52 -7.52 7.23
CA ALA A 38 -2.73 -8.35 7.22
C ALA A 38 -3.96 -7.62 6.64
N HIS A 39 -3.98 -6.29 6.66
CA HIS A 39 -4.99 -5.43 6.05
C HIS A 39 -4.81 -5.38 4.53
N ASP A 40 -3.59 -5.11 4.06
CA ASP A 40 -3.24 -5.06 2.64
C ASP A 40 -3.56 -6.43 1.98
N LYS A 41 -3.12 -7.53 2.59
CA LYS A 41 -3.44 -8.89 2.14
C LYS A 41 -4.93 -9.25 2.21
N CYS A 42 -5.74 -8.52 2.99
CA CYS A 42 -7.18 -8.69 3.04
C CYS A 42 -7.86 -8.01 1.83
N TYR A 43 -7.33 -6.86 1.40
CA TYR A 43 -7.72 -6.18 0.16
C TYR A 43 -7.28 -6.99 -1.06
N ASP A 44 -6.01 -7.41 -1.13
CA ASP A 44 -5.48 -8.29 -2.20
C ASP A 44 -6.39 -9.51 -2.40
N LEU A 45 -6.74 -10.20 -1.31
CA LEU A 45 -7.58 -11.40 -1.33
C LEU A 45 -9.02 -11.14 -1.82
N ALA A 46 -9.52 -9.91 -1.71
CA ALA A 46 -10.83 -9.54 -2.22
C ALA A 46 -10.78 -9.33 -3.75
N VAL A 47 -9.69 -8.75 -4.27
CA VAL A 47 -9.44 -8.58 -5.71
C VAL A 47 -9.09 -9.91 -6.38
N ASP A 48 -8.21 -10.72 -5.78
CA ASP A 48 -7.83 -12.06 -6.26
C ASP A 48 -9.04 -13.00 -6.43
N LYS A 49 -10.09 -12.81 -5.62
CA LYS A 49 -11.35 -13.57 -5.69
C LYS A 49 -12.38 -12.98 -6.66
N GLY A 50 -12.08 -11.84 -7.29
CA GLY A 50 -13.03 -11.10 -8.13
C GLY A 50 -14.22 -10.54 -7.35
N ILE A 51 -14.07 -10.32 -6.04
CA ILE A 51 -15.11 -9.69 -5.19
C ILE A 51 -15.02 -8.16 -5.30
N CYS A 52 -13.78 -7.66 -5.38
CA CYS A 52 -13.39 -6.27 -5.63
C CYS A 52 -12.69 -6.14 -7.00
N PHE A 53 -12.39 -4.92 -7.45
CA PHE A 53 -11.90 -4.66 -8.80
C PHE A 53 -10.42 -4.25 -8.86
N ASP A 54 -9.99 -3.27 -8.05
CA ASP A 54 -8.69 -2.60 -8.18
C ASP A 54 -8.34 -1.91 -6.85
N VAL A 55 -7.28 -2.43 -6.18
CA VAL A 55 -6.97 -2.17 -4.76
C VAL A 55 -6.86 -0.67 -4.48
N GLU A 56 -6.21 0.07 -5.35
CA GLU A 56 -6.03 1.51 -5.25
C GLU A 56 -7.36 2.29 -5.27
N PHE A 57 -8.37 1.83 -6.02
CA PHE A 57 -9.72 2.41 -5.98
C PHE A 57 -10.51 2.00 -4.74
N GLU A 58 -10.25 0.83 -4.17
CA GLU A 58 -10.92 0.38 -2.94
C GLU A 58 -10.47 1.14 -1.68
N TYR A 59 -9.27 1.73 -1.66
CA TYR A 59 -8.87 2.67 -0.59
C TYR A 59 -9.68 3.99 -0.55
N ILE A 60 -10.50 4.26 -1.57
CA ILE A 60 -11.37 5.45 -1.65
C ILE A 60 -12.87 5.12 -1.82
N ASP A 61 -13.27 3.85 -1.84
CA ASP A 61 -14.70 3.49 -1.91
C ASP A 61 -15.41 3.69 -0.55
N ASP A 62 -16.57 4.35 -0.58
CA ASP A 62 -17.35 4.62 0.63
C ASP A 62 -18.41 3.54 0.87
N TYR A 63 -18.47 3.03 2.09
CA TYR A 63 -19.40 2.00 2.50
C TYR A 63 -19.92 2.25 3.93
N GLY A 64 -21.22 2.04 4.12
CA GLY A 64 -21.89 2.32 5.39
C GLY A 64 -21.48 1.34 6.50
N TRP A 65 -20.96 1.87 7.61
CA TRP A 65 -20.64 1.11 8.84
C TRP A 65 -21.18 1.84 10.07
N GLU A 66 -21.39 1.11 11.18
CA GLU A 66 -21.91 1.69 12.43
C GLU A 66 -20.87 1.68 13.56
N CYS A 67 -20.90 2.73 14.39
CA CYS A 67 -20.23 2.76 15.70
C CYS A 67 -21.27 2.71 16.82
N LYS A 68 -21.21 1.68 17.68
CA LYS A 68 -22.06 1.56 18.89
C LYS A 68 -21.19 1.16 20.08
N ASN A 69 -21.10 1.99 21.11
CA ASN A 69 -20.31 1.73 22.33
C ASN A 69 -18.84 1.32 22.07
N LYS A 70 -18.16 2.01 21.13
CA LYS A 70 -16.79 1.69 20.64
C LYS A 70 -16.66 0.35 19.90
N ILE A 71 -17.78 -0.31 19.60
CA ILE A 71 -17.85 -1.50 18.75
C ILE A 71 -18.17 -1.05 17.32
N ILE A 72 -17.31 -1.44 16.39
CA ILE A 72 -17.50 -1.30 14.95
C ILE A 72 -18.42 -2.43 14.47
N ASN A 73 -19.45 -2.09 13.70
CA ASN A 73 -20.33 -3.08 13.08
C ASN A 73 -20.40 -2.84 11.56
N CYS A 74 -20.19 -3.90 10.79
CA CYS A 74 -20.49 -3.96 9.37
C CYS A 74 -21.94 -4.44 9.20
N PRO A 75 -22.85 -3.65 8.62
CA PRO A 75 -24.23 -4.05 8.41
C PRO A 75 -24.32 -5.28 7.49
N LYS A 76 -25.20 -6.23 7.84
CA LYS A 76 -25.50 -7.42 6.98
C LYS A 76 -26.18 -7.08 5.65
N THR A 77 -26.47 -5.79 5.41
CA THR A 77 -26.98 -5.26 4.14
C THR A 77 -25.85 -4.93 3.17
N LEU A 78 -24.61 -4.79 3.65
CA LEU A 78 -23.43 -4.78 2.79
C LEU A 78 -23.31 -6.16 2.10
N ASN A 79 -22.75 -6.15 0.90
CA ASN A 79 -22.49 -7.35 0.11
C ASN A 79 -21.31 -7.07 -0.84
N GLY A 80 -20.72 -8.14 -1.40
CA GLY A 80 -19.63 -8.04 -2.36
C GLY A 80 -18.43 -7.27 -1.79
N CYS A 81 -17.83 -6.39 -2.61
CA CYS A 81 -16.65 -5.63 -2.22
C CYS A 81 -16.85 -4.82 -0.93
N LYS A 82 -17.96 -4.10 -0.79
CA LYS A 82 -18.23 -3.25 0.38
C LYS A 82 -18.30 -4.03 1.70
N GLU A 83 -18.76 -5.28 1.67
CA GLU A 83 -18.74 -6.18 2.83
C GLU A 83 -17.30 -6.64 3.16
N ALA A 84 -16.53 -7.00 2.13
CA ALA A 84 -15.13 -7.40 2.26
C ALA A 84 -14.27 -6.28 2.85
N LEU A 85 -14.30 -5.07 2.27
CA LEU A 85 -13.55 -3.91 2.75
C LEU A 85 -13.92 -3.55 4.20
N CYS A 86 -15.21 -3.51 4.53
CA CYS A 86 -15.66 -3.26 5.89
C CYS A 86 -15.09 -4.29 6.89
N SER A 87 -15.06 -5.56 6.49
CA SER A 87 -14.45 -6.63 7.30
C SER A 87 -12.95 -6.43 7.48
N CYS A 88 -12.21 -6.06 6.43
CA CYS A 88 -10.78 -5.79 6.48
C CYS A 88 -10.45 -4.58 7.39
N ASP A 89 -11.14 -3.45 7.21
CA ASP A 89 -10.95 -2.24 8.04
C ASP A 89 -11.32 -2.47 9.51
N LYS A 90 -12.35 -3.27 9.77
CA LYS A 90 -12.70 -3.68 11.13
C LYS A 90 -11.57 -4.50 11.74
N GLN A 91 -11.02 -5.45 11.00
CA GLN A 91 -9.93 -6.33 11.47
C GLN A 91 -8.65 -5.55 11.79
N VAL A 92 -8.24 -4.59 10.96
CA VAL A 92 -7.02 -3.82 11.23
C VAL A 92 -7.18 -2.93 12.47
N VAL A 93 -8.34 -2.28 12.65
CA VAL A 93 -8.62 -1.47 13.85
C VAL A 93 -8.76 -2.33 15.11
N ASP A 94 -9.35 -3.54 15.00
CA ASP A 94 -9.37 -4.51 16.09
C ASP A 94 -7.95 -5.02 16.44
N CYS A 95 -7.07 -5.16 15.44
CA CYS A 95 -5.67 -5.55 15.63
C CYS A 95 -4.87 -4.43 16.32
N TRP A 96 -4.96 -3.19 15.83
CA TRP A 96 -4.35 -2.00 16.42
C TRP A 96 -4.78 -1.77 17.88
N SER A 97 -6.03 -2.09 18.23
CA SER A 97 -6.55 -1.92 19.61
C SER A 97 -5.83 -2.77 20.69
N LYS A 98 -4.97 -3.71 20.27
CA LYS A 98 -4.17 -4.58 21.15
C LYS A 98 -2.83 -3.94 21.57
N TYR A 99 -2.46 -2.78 21.00
CA TYR A 99 -1.16 -2.15 21.18
C TYR A 99 -1.31 -0.67 21.58
N PRO A 100 -0.30 -0.06 22.24
CA PRO A 100 -0.27 1.39 22.46
C PRO A 100 -0.31 2.16 21.14
N LYS A 101 -0.91 3.35 21.16
CA LYS A 101 -0.86 4.27 20.02
C LYS A 101 0.61 4.56 19.66
N PRO A 102 1.04 4.43 18.38
CA PRO A 102 2.38 4.80 17.98
C PRO A 102 2.58 6.31 18.19
N SER A 103 3.57 6.67 19.01
CA SER A 103 3.99 8.04 19.28
C SER A 103 5.09 8.53 18.33
N ILE A 104 5.76 7.59 17.65
CA ILE A 104 6.85 7.83 16.69
C ILE A 104 6.53 7.03 15.42
N LYS A 105 6.62 7.68 14.26
CA LYS A 105 6.46 7.03 12.95
C LYS A 105 7.78 6.38 12.51
N THR A 106 8.08 5.21 13.09
CA THR A 106 9.27 4.43 12.74
C THR A 106 9.23 4.05 11.25
N LYS A 107 10.29 4.30 10.49
CA LYS A 107 10.36 4.01 9.05
C LYS A 107 10.93 2.62 8.78
N CYS A 108 10.43 1.96 7.73
CA CYS A 108 10.93 0.67 7.24
C CYS A 108 12.46 0.63 7.14
N THR A 109 13.09 -0.27 7.89
CA THR A 109 14.54 -0.47 7.89
C THR A 109 15.01 -1.40 6.76
N HIS A 110 14.13 -2.25 6.23
CA HIS A 110 14.44 -3.24 5.19
C HIS A 110 14.54 -2.63 3.78
N GLY A 111 13.83 -1.54 3.50
CA GLY A 111 13.74 -0.94 2.15
C GLY A 111 15.05 -0.40 1.55
N LYS A 112 16.08 -0.13 2.38
CA LYS A 112 17.35 0.46 1.91
C LYS A 112 18.17 -0.45 0.98
N ARG A 113 17.92 -1.77 0.93
CA ARG A 113 18.68 -2.70 0.09
C ARG A 113 18.13 -2.88 -1.33
N ILE A 114 16.83 -2.68 -1.56
CA ILE A 114 16.22 -2.95 -2.88
C ILE A 114 16.34 -1.74 -3.82
N PHE A 115 16.10 -0.51 -3.34
CA PHE A 115 16.25 0.69 -4.17
C PHE A 115 17.69 0.89 -4.69
N SER A 116 18.71 0.48 -3.93
CA SER A 116 20.10 0.46 -4.39
C SER A 116 20.31 -0.46 -5.61
N ASN A 117 19.58 -1.58 -5.68
CA ASN A 117 19.71 -2.57 -6.74
C ASN A 117 18.86 -2.19 -7.96
N ILE A 118 17.62 -1.73 -7.76
CA ILE A 118 16.75 -1.30 -8.87
C ILE A 118 17.34 -0.06 -9.58
N LEU A 119 17.85 0.92 -8.82
CA LEU A 119 18.53 2.07 -9.42
C LEU A 119 19.78 1.62 -10.21
N GLY A 120 20.53 0.64 -9.68
CA GLY A 120 21.65 0.01 -10.39
C GLY A 120 21.23 -0.66 -11.71
N ILE A 121 20.18 -1.49 -11.70
CA ILE A 121 19.65 -2.18 -12.88
C ILE A 121 19.16 -1.19 -13.94
N ILE A 122 18.49 -0.10 -13.53
CA ILE A 122 18.05 0.96 -14.45
C ILE A 122 19.25 1.73 -15.03
N PHE A 123 20.25 2.06 -14.21
CA PHE A 123 21.48 2.72 -14.68
C PHE A 123 22.29 1.83 -15.63
N ASP A 124 22.40 0.53 -15.38
CA ASP A 124 23.13 -0.37 -16.26
C ASP A 124 22.34 -0.67 -17.54
N SER A 125 21.01 -0.74 -17.48
CA SER A 125 20.15 -0.81 -18.67
C SER A 125 20.26 0.45 -19.53
N LEU A 126 20.36 1.63 -18.90
CA LEU A 126 20.58 2.91 -19.59
C LEU A 126 21.99 3.00 -20.19
N LYS A 127 23.03 2.49 -19.51
CA LYS A 127 24.39 2.35 -20.07
C LYS A 127 24.42 1.39 -21.25
N ILE A 128 23.71 0.26 -21.20
CA ILE A 128 23.57 -0.68 -22.33
C ILE A 128 22.94 0.04 -23.52
N PHE A 129 21.89 0.83 -23.30
CA PHE A 129 21.23 1.60 -24.35
C PHE A 129 22.15 2.68 -24.94
N ILE A 130 22.87 3.45 -24.10
CA ILE A 130 23.85 4.45 -24.55
C ILE A 130 24.99 3.80 -25.33
N ASN A 131 25.54 2.68 -24.85
CA ASN A 131 26.61 1.94 -25.53
C ASN A 131 26.12 1.41 -26.88
N PHE A 132 24.90 0.85 -26.95
CA PHE A 132 24.29 0.38 -28.19
C PHE A 132 24.12 1.52 -29.22
N VAL A 133 23.59 2.68 -28.80
CA VAL A 133 23.47 3.87 -29.66
C VAL A 133 24.85 4.38 -30.11
N SER A 134 25.85 4.39 -29.24
CA SER A 134 27.23 4.79 -29.59
C SER A 134 27.94 3.80 -30.53
N SER A 135 27.46 2.55 -30.60
CA SER A 135 28.00 1.50 -31.49
C SER A 135 27.35 1.46 -32.88
N LEU A 136 26.38 2.35 -33.16
CA LEU A 136 25.67 2.48 -34.43
C LEU A 136 26.09 3.79 -35.14
N PRO A 137 27.09 3.79 -36.06
CA PRO A 137 27.70 5.04 -36.54
C PRO A 137 26.80 5.94 -37.40
N ASN A 138 25.59 5.50 -37.77
CA ASN A 138 24.84 6.01 -38.93
C ASN A 138 23.40 6.46 -38.64
N LEU A 139 23.03 6.82 -37.40
CA LEU A 139 21.63 7.20 -37.06
C LEU A 139 21.42 8.61 -36.48
N VAL A 140 22.39 9.53 -36.60
CA VAL A 140 22.28 10.92 -36.07
C VAL A 140 22.15 11.98 -37.19
N ALA A 141 22.16 11.57 -38.46
CA ALA A 141 21.97 12.47 -39.61
C ALA A 141 20.54 12.33 -40.19
N GLY A 142 19.58 13.13 -39.70
CA GLY A 142 18.21 13.05 -40.26
C GLY A 142 17.10 13.96 -39.75
N LEU A 143 17.27 14.75 -38.68
CA LEU A 143 16.16 15.55 -38.10
C LEU A 143 16.44 17.06 -37.91
N PHE A 144 17.48 17.59 -38.56
CA PHE A 144 17.58 19.02 -38.86
C PHE A 144 17.35 19.25 -40.36
N HIS A 145 16.09 19.12 -40.82
CA HIS A 145 15.50 19.88 -41.93
C HIS A 145 14.00 19.55 -42.05
N ARG A 146 13.15 20.56 -41.79
CA ARG A 146 11.82 20.70 -42.40
C ARG A 146 11.73 22.12 -42.96
N ASN A 147 11.77 22.23 -44.28
CA ASN A 147 10.59 22.65 -45.02
C ASN A 147 10.12 21.41 -45.79
#